data_AF-D4YK19-F1
#
_entry.id   AF-D4YK19-F1
#
_cell.length_a   1.000
_cell.length_b   1.000
_cell.length_c   1.000
_cell.angle_alpha   90.00
_cell.angle_beta   90.00
_cell.angle_gamma   90.00
#
_symmetry.space_group_name_H-M   'P 1'
#
loop_
_entity.id
_entity.type
_entity.pdbx_description
1 polymer ?
#
loop_
_entity_poly.entity_id
_entity_poly.type
_entity_poly.pdbx_seq_one_letter_code
_entity_poly.pdbx_strand_id
1 'polypeptide(L)'
;MCSQPDQLFLAVAQRDDAAAATVYAAHSSGRPVIVGTRSVEQSEQFAQLLAAQGVTATVLNAKNDAEVAGIIAQAGQHGAVTVSTQMAGRGVDIQLGDGVTELGGLLVIVIGRYNSARLDRLLRGRAGRQGDPGASVFFTSFEDPVVTEQLSPNRLPHVVADDGLVEDPEFHRLYEHAQRVAAGKLLELRRTTRKYQTITDHHRAVLLPTRERILTDPTAIDQYLTLVWPDHPEHVQLWAGSERREMATDVALFFLDRAWADHLNLLAETREGIHLRALGRQNPLDEFNRIAIGDFENLASHALSSVRDTLAQAPDDATDLVALGLRRPSSTWTYIVTDNPFGSEADRLVAFIGKTIRGNRQPNITYH
;
A
#
# COMPACT_ATOMS: atom_id res chain seq x y z
N MET A 1 -4.84 -12.84 29.29
CA MET A 1 -3.88 -12.99 28.17
C MET A 1 -2.44 -13.01 28.70
N CYS A 2 -1.72 -14.10 28.49
CA CYS A 2 -0.29 -14.21 28.84
C CYS A 2 0.55 -14.05 27.57
N SER A 3 1.18 -12.88 27.39
CA SER A 3 2.12 -12.68 26.30
C SER A 3 3.47 -13.25 26.71
N GLN A 4 3.90 -14.32 26.04
CA GLN A 4 5.22 -14.90 26.24
C GLN A 4 6.30 -14.01 25.62
N PRO A 5 7.54 -14.03 26.16
CA PRO A 5 8.68 -13.37 25.52
C PRO A 5 8.93 -13.98 24.14
N ASP A 6 9.52 -13.19 23.25
CA ASP A 6 9.84 -13.63 21.90
C ASP A 6 11.01 -14.60 21.93
N GLN A 7 10.91 -15.66 21.14
CA GLN A 7 11.98 -16.63 20.96
C GLN A 7 12.73 -16.30 19.69
N LEU A 8 14.00 -15.89 19.84
CA LEU A 8 14.86 -15.44 18.76
C LEU A 8 15.86 -16.54 18.41
N PHE A 9 15.93 -16.92 17.14
CA PHE A 9 16.83 -17.96 16.65
C PHE A 9 17.86 -17.40 15.68
N LEU A 10 18.97 -18.11 15.51
CA LEU A 10 19.95 -17.79 14.48
C LEU A 10 19.39 -18.02 13.07
N ALA A 11 18.90 -19.22 12.80
CA ALA A 11 18.45 -19.64 11.47
C ALA A 11 16.92 -19.75 11.38
N VAL A 12 16.38 -19.56 10.17
CA VAL A 12 14.96 -19.79 9.86
C VAL A 12 14.53 -21.22 10.16
N ALA A 13 15.37 -22.22 9.81
CA ALA A 13 15.04 -23.63 10.03
C ALA A 13 14.82 -23.94 11.52
N GLN A 14 15.73 -23.48 12.39
CA GLN A 14 15.64 -23.66 13.84
C GLN A 14 14.40 -22.98 14.44
N ARG A 15 14.10 -21.75 13.99
CA ARG A 15 12.89 -21.03 14.34
C ARG A 15 11.64 -21.82 13.98
N ASP A 16 11.58 -22.33 12.75
CA ASP A 16 10.41 -23.03 12.22
C ASP A 16 10.19 -24.39 12.89
N ASP A 17 11.27 -25.12 13.17
CA ASP A 17 11.23 -26.37 13.93
C ASP A 17 10.70 -26.15 15.35
N ALA A 18 11.20 -25.11 16.05
CA ALA A 18 10.74 -24.77 17.41
C ALA A 18 9.27 -24.31 17.42
N ALA A 19 8.86 -23.53 16.43
CA ALA A 19 7.47 -23.11 16.28
C ALA A 19 6.55 -24.30 15.99
N ALA A 20 6.95 -25.20 15.07
CA ALA A 20 6.19 -26.41 14.74
C ALA A 20 6.06 -27.34 15.94
N ALA A 21 7.13 -27.56 16.71
CA ALA A 21 7.10 -28.33 17.95
C ALA A 21 6.11 -27.73 18.97
N THR A 22 6.04 -26.40 19.06
CA THR A 22 5.09 -25.69 19.94
C THR A 22 3.64 -25.88 19.46
N VAL A 23 3.40 -25.82 18.14
CA VAL A 23 2.09 -26.13 17.55
C VAL A 23 1.70 -27.58 17.85
N TYR A 24 2.61 -28.53 17.64
CA TYR A 24 2.36 -29.95 17.89
C TYR A 24 1.99 -30.21 19.36
N ALA A 25 2.73 -29.63 20.31
CA ALA A 25 2.45 -29.78 21.74
C ALA A 25 1.07 -29.21 22.13
N ALA A 26 0.69 -28.05 21.58
CA ALA A 26 -0.62 -27.44 21.82
C ALA A 26 -1.74 -28.23 21.15
N HIS A 27 -1.56 -28.66 19.90
CA HIS A 27 -2.54 -29.46 19.17
C HIS A 27 -2.78 -30.82 19.84
N SER A 28 -1.71 -31.47 20.32
CA SER A 28 -1.78 -32.77 21.01
C SER A 28 -2.56 -32.70 22.33
N SER A 29 -2.61 -31.53 22.98
CA SER A 29 -3.45 -31.31 24.16
C SER A 29 -4.86 -30.84 23.83
N GLY A 30 -5.20 -30.70 22.54
CA GLY A 30 -6.50 -30.22 22.07
C GLY A 30 -6.64 -28.70 22.03
N ARG A 31 -5.57 -27.94 22.33
CA ARG A 31 -5.62 -26.49 22.37
C ARG A 31 -5.63 -25.90 20.96
N PRO A 32 -6.55 -24.97 20.62
CA PRO A 32 -6.55 -24.32 19.31
C PRO A 32 -5.36 -23.40 19.13
N VAL A 33 -4.81 -23.39 17.91
CA VAL A 33 -3.64 -22.62 17.52
C VAL A 33 -3.93 -21.83 16.25
N ILE A 34 -3.59 -20.53 16.27
CA ILE A 34 -3.48 -19.70 15.08
C ILE A 34 -2.02 -19.35 14.85
N VAL A 35 -1.54 -19.61 13.65
CA VAL A 35 -0.18 -19.27 13.20
C VAL A 35 -0.27 -18.10 12.22
N GLY A 36 0.32 -16.97 12.57
CA GLY A 36 0.45 -15.79 11.72
C GLY A 36 1.77 -15.78 10.96
N THR A 37 1.73 -15.73 9.63
CA THR A 37 2.92 -15.63 8.76
C THR A 37 2.90 -14.34 7.92
N ARG A 38 4.04 -13.99 7.34
CA ARG A 38 4.22 -12.74 6.56
C ARG A 38 3.76 -12.82 5.12
N SER A 39 3.78 -14.00 4.52
CA SER A 39 3.40 -14.24 3.12
C SER A 39 2.62 -15.54 2.96
N VAL A 40 1.92 -15.67 1.83
CA VAL A 40 1.22 -16.89 1.42
C VAL A 40 2.20 -18.06 1.28
N GLU A 41 3.35 -17.81 0.64
CA GLU A 41 4.42 -18.81 0.50
C GLU A 41 4.90 -19.32 1.86
N GLN A 42 5.12 -18.42 2.83
CA GLN A 42 5.50 -18.82 4.19
C GLN A 42 4.38 -19.60 4.90
N SER A 43 3.10 -19.26 4.65
CA SER A 43 1.97 -20.05 5.18
C SER A 43 1.98 -21.47 4.65
N GLU A 44 2.22 -21.66 3.35
CA GLU A 44 2.24 -22.97 2.69
C GLU A 44 3.42 -23.82 3.13
N GLN A 45 4.62 -23.23 3.19
CA GLN A 45 5.83 -23.91 3.67
C GLN A 45 5.66 -24.38 5.13
N PHE A 46 5.13 -23.51 6.00
CA PHE A 46 4.91 -23.87 7.40
C PHE A 46 3.81 -24.93 7.56
N ALA A 47 2.75 -24.88 6.76
CA ALA A 47 1.72 -25.92 6.77
C ALA A 47 2.24 -27.29 6.32
N GLN A 48 3.17 -27.33 5.34
CA GLN A 48 3.85 -28.56 4.95
C GLN A 48 4.72 -29.12 6.07
N LEU A 49 5.43 -28.25 6.80
CA LEU A 49 6.20 -28.65 7.98
C LEU A 49 5.30 -29.28 9.07
N LEU A 50 4.14 -28.67 9.34
CA LEU A 50 3.16 -29.23 10.28
C LEU A 50 2.61 -30.59 9.83
N ALA A 51 2.29 -30.72 8.53
CA ALA A 51 1.79 -31.96 7.95
C ALA A 51 2.81 -33.10 8.08
N ALA A 52 4.11 -32.81 7.91
CA ALA A 52 5.19 -33.78 8.12
C ALA A 52 5.27 -34.28 9.58
N GLN A 53 4.76 -33.50 10.55
CA GLN A 53 4.65 -33.87 11.96
C GLN A 53 3.28 -34.44 12.34
N GLY A 54 2.40 -34.70 11.36
CA GLY A 54 1.07 -35.27 11.58
C GLY A 54 0.00 -34.27 12.02
N VAL A 55 0.28 -32.97 11.96
CA VAL A 55 -0.70 -31.91 12.29
C VAL A 55 -1.31 -31.36 11.01
N THR A 56 -2.62 -31.56 10.83
CA THR A 56 -3.35 -30.99 9.69
C THR A 56 -3.77 -29.56 10.00
N ALA A 57 -3.25 -28.60 9.24
CA ALA A 57 -3.56 -27.19 9.40
C ALA A 57 -4.43 -26.66 8.25
N THR A 58 -5.38 -25.78 8.58
CA THR A 58 -6.18 -25.04 7.59
C THR A 58 -5.44 -23.78 7.18
N VAL A 59 -5.06 -23.67 5.91
CA VAL A 59 -4.33 -22.51 5.38
C VAL A 59 -5.28 -21.48 4.78
N LEU A 60 -5.18 -20.23 5.24
CA LEU A 60 -6.02 -19.12 4.79
C LEU A 60 -5.35 -18.31 3.68
N ASN A 61 -5.59 -18.75 2.45
CA ASN A 61 -5.11 -18.12 1.22
C ASN A 61 -6.23 -17.48 0.39
N ALA A 62 -7.49 -17.58 0.82
CA ALA A 62 -8.65 -17.24 0.01
C ALA A 62 -8.81 -15.73 -0.24
N LYS A 63 -9.12 -15.37 -1.49
CA LYS A 63 -9.50 -14.01 -1.91
C LYS A 63 -10.92 -13.62 -1.51
N ASN A 64 -11.70 -14.56 -0.96
CA ASN A 64 -13.11 -14.37 -0.63
C ASN A 64 -13.29 -14.14 0.88
N ASP A 65 -13.59 -12.90 1.25
CA ASP A 65 -13.71 -12.47 2.65
C ASP A 65 -14.75 -13.26 3.45
N ALA A 66 -15.86 -13.68 2.82
CA ALA A 66 -16.93 -14.40 3.50
C ALA A 66 -16.51 -15.81 3.94
N GLU A 67 -15.79 -16.52 3.07
CA GLU A 67 -15.26 -17.85 3.34
C GLU A 67 -14.16 -17.80 4.41
N VAL A 68 -13.25 -16.82 4.30
CA VAL A 68 -12.21 -16.56 5.30
C VAL A 68 -12.83 -16.29 6.68
N ALA A 69 -13.93 -15.52 6.72
CA ALA A 69 -14.62 -15.24 7.97
C ALA A 69 -15.20 -16.50 8.62
N GLY A 70 -15.81 -17.40 7.83
CA GLY A 70 -16.34 -18.66 8.33
C GLY A 70 -15.26 -19.56 8.96
N ILE A 71 -14.10 -19.68 8.30
CA ILE A 71 -12.98 -20.48 8.80
C ILE A 71 -12.39 -19.86 10.07
N ILE A 72 -12.20 -18.54 10.11
CA ILE A 72 -11.64 -17.84 11.28
C ILE A 72 -12.57 -17.94 12.48
N ALA A 73 -13.89 -17.89 12.29
CA ALA A 73 -14.86 -18.07 13.36
C ALA A 73 -14.73 -19.46 14.03
N GLN A 74 -14.30 -20.48 13.28
CA GLN A 74 -14.07 -21.84 13.78
C GLN A 74 -12.64 -22.08 14.31
N ALA A 75 -11.73 -21.11 14.21
CA ALA A 75 -10.34 -21.28 14.61
C ALA A 75 -10.14 -21.42 16.13
N GLY A 76 -11.17 -21.13 16.94
CA GLY A 76 -11.15 -21.28 18.40
C GLY A 76 -11.72 -22.62 18.90
N GLN A 77 -12.01 -23.56 18.00
CA GLN A 77 -12.57 -24.88 18.37
C GLN A 77 -11.48 -25.86 18.81
N HIS A 78 -11.84 -26.85 19.61
CA HIS A 78 -10.91 -27.85 20.14
C HIS A 78 -10.07 -28.52 19.03
N GLY A 79 -8.75 -28.48 19.18
CA GLY A 79 -7.78 -29.05 18.25
C GLY A 79 -7.60 -28.29 16.93
N ALA A 80 -8.28 -27.16 16.72
CA ALA A 80 -8.16 -26.40 15.48
C ALA A 80 -6.75 -25.83 15.29
N VAL A 81 -6.17 -26.00 14.10
CA VAL A 81 -4.90 -25.38 13.72
C VAL A 81 -5.11 -24.61 12.43
N THR A 82 -4.92 -23.29 12.50
CA THR A 82 -5.15 -22.38 11.37
C THR A 82 -3.90 -21.59 11.07
N VAL A 83 -3.40 -21.65 9.83
CA VAL A 83 -2.26 -20.87 9.37
C VAL A 83 -2.77 -19.74 8.47
N SER A 84 -2.37 -18.52 8.76
CA SER A 84 -2.90 -17.32 8.10
C SER A 84 -1.83 -16.28 7.87
N THR A 85 -1.94 -15.58 6.74
CA THR A 85 -1.25 -14.30 6.58
C THR A 85 -1.84 -13.23 7.50
N GLN A 86 -1.12 -12.13 7.71
CA GLN A 86 -1.50 -11.00 8.56
C GLN A 86 -2.94 -10.47 8.39
N MET A 87 -3.47 -10.51 7.16
CA MET A 87 -4.70 -9.81 6.79
C MET A 87 -5.94 -10.71 6.75
N ALA A 88 -5.78 -12.03 6.73
CA ALA A 88 -6.92 -12.94 6.67
C ALA A 88 -7.73 -12.87 7.99
N GLY A 89 -9.06 -12.78 7.86
CA GLY A 89 -9.98 -12.74 9.01
C GLY A 89 -9.95 -11.44 9.80
N ARG A 90 -9.49 -10.33 9.22
CA ARG A 90 -9.54 -9.02 9.89
C ARG A 90 -10.98 -8.62 10.21
N GLY A 91 -11.25 -8.28 11.46
CA GLY A 91 -12.59 -7.89 11.93
C GLY A 91 -13.50 -9.06 12.31
N VAL A 92 -13.02 -10.30 12.20
CA VAL A 92 -13.76 -11.49 12.65
C VAL A 92 -13.27 -11.90 14.03
N ASP A 93 -14.21 -12.07 14.96
CA ASP A 93 -13.93 -12.53 16.31
C ASP A 93 -13.80 -14.06 16.34
N ILE A 94 -12.78 -14.54 17.05
CA ILE A 94 -12.53 -15.97 17.24
C ILE A 94 -13.11 -16.32 18.61
N GLN A 95 -14.22 -17.05 18.61
CA GLN A 95 -14.86 -17.52 19.84
C GLN A 95 -14.25 -18.85 20.25
N LEU A 96 -14.00 -19.02 21.55
CA LEU A 96 -13.52 -20.28 22.09
C LEU A 96 -14.67 -21.31 22.12
N GLY A 97 -14.40 -22.52 21.64
CA GLY A 97 -15.32 -23.65 21.76
C GLY A 97 -15.37 -24.21 23.18
N ASP A 98 -16.28 -25.16 23.40
CA ASP A 98 -16.44 -25.83 24.69
C ASP A 98 -15.15 -26.54 25.13
N GLY A 99 -14.77 -26.41 26.41
CA GLY A 99 -13.58 -27.06 26.97
C GLY A 99 -12.24 -26.39 26.65
N VAL A 100 -12.22 -25.37 25.78
CA VAL A 100 -10.97 -24.71 25.33
C VAL A 100 -10.40 -23.76 26.40
N THR A 101 -11.26 -23.19 27.23
CA THR A 101 -10.86 -22.30 28.33
C THR A 101 -9.95 -23.03 29.33
N GLU A 102 -10.26 -24.28 29.64
CA GLU A 102 -9.51 -25.18 30.51
C GLU A 102 -8.14 -25.56 29.93
N LEU A 103 -8.03 -25.57 28.60
CA LEU A 103 -6.77 -25.81 27.86
C LEU A 103 -5.88 -24.56 27.76
N GLY A 104 -6.27 -23.46 28.42
CA GLY A 104 -5.54 -22.19 28.39
C GLY A 104 -5.94 -21.27 27.22
N GLY A 105 -7.09 -21.53 26.59
CA GLY A 105 -7.66 -20.72 25.52
C GLY A 105 -6.86 -20.74 24.22
N LEU A 106 -7.14 -19.80 23.32
CA LEU A 106 -6.46 -19.69 22.04
C LEU A 106 -4.96 -19.39 22.21
N LEU A 107 -4.12 -20.16 21.51
CA LEU A 107 -2.69 -19.89 21.35
C LEU A 107 -2.45 -19.18 20.00
N VAL A 108 -1.87 -17.98 20.05
CA VAL A 108 -1.44 -17.27 18.85
C VAL A 108 0.07 -17.37 18.71
N ILE A 109 0.52 -18.00 17.64
CA ILE A 109 1.94 -18.09 17.25
C ILE A 109 2.16 -17.15 16.07
N VAL A 110 3.25 -16.39 16.09
CA VAL A 110 3.62 -15.53 14.96
C VAL A 110 5.03 -15.87 14.51
N ILE A 111 5.18 -16.14 13.21
CA ILE A 111 6.44 -16.50 12.57
C ILE A 111 7.06 -15.25 11.95
N GLY A 112 8.13 -14.78 12.57
CA GLY A 112 8.80 -13.52 12.26
C GLY A 112 7.98 -12.29 12.69
N ARG A 113 8.66 -11.17 12.95
CA ARG A 113 7.93 -9.90 13.20
C ARG A 113 7.61 -9.18 11.90
N TYR A 114 6.59 -8.33 11.94
CA TYR A 114 6.29 -7.42 10.85
C TYR A 114 7.17 -6.17 10.89
N ASN A 115 7.13 -5.36 9.84
CA ASN A 115 7.86 -4.09 9.78
C ASN A 115 7.34 -3.04 10.78
N SER A 116 6.26 -3.33 11.52
CA SER A 116 5.70 -2.45 12.54
C SER A 116 5.16 -3.23 13.73
N ALA A 117 5.61 -2.86 14.93
CA ALA A 117 5.12 -3.40 16.20
C ALA A 117 3.59 -3.25 16.40
N ARG A 118 2.94 -2.34 15.67
CA ARG A 118 1.47 -2.21 15.70
C ARG A 118 0.78 -3.48 15.18
N LEU A 119 1.32 -4.08 14.12
CA LEU A 119 0.76 -5.27 13.50
C LEU A 119 0.97 -6.49 14.40
N ASP A 120 2.15 -6.57 15.03
CA ASP A 120 2.43 -7.60 16.03
C ASP A 120 1.44 -7.55 17.19
N ARG A 121 1.18 -6.36 17.74
CA ARG A 121 0.18 -6.18 18.82
C ARG A 121 -1.22 -6.56 18.39
N LEU A 122 -1.60 -6.30 17.14
CA LEU A 122 -2.90 -6.69 16.61
C LEU A 122 -3.06 -8.22 16.58
N LEU A 123 -2.00 -8.95 16.19
CA LEU A 123 -2.01 -10.41 16.20
C LEU A 123 -2.06 -10.95 17.62
N ARG A 124 -1.26 -10.42 18.55
CA ARG A 124 -1.34 -10.80 19.96
C ARG A 124 -2.75 -10.61 20.53
N GLY A 125 -3.41 -9.51 20.17
CA GLY A 125 -4.79 -9.20 20.57
C GLY A 125 -5.88 -10.11 19.98
N ARG A 126 -5.52 -11.09 19.13
CA ARG A 126 -6.45 -12.17 18.75
C ARG A 126 -6.65 -13.17 19.87
N ALA A 127 -5.67 -13.33 20.77
CA ALA A 127 -5.79 -14.18 21.95
C ALA A 127 -6.42 -13.42 23.13
N GLY A 128 -7.17 -14.13 23.98
CA GLY A 128 -7.70 -13.59 25.24
C GLY A 128 -8.63 -12.38 25.09
N ARG A 129 -9.50 -12.41 24.08
CA ARG A 129 -10.58 -11.42 23.91
C ARG A 129 -11.59 -11.55 25.05
N GLN A 130 -12.24 -10.43 25.43
CA GLN A 130 -13.28 -10.41 26.47
C GLN A 130 -12.89 -11.01 27.83
N GLY A 131 -11.60 -11.08 28.14
CA GLY A 131 -11.11 -11.66 29.40
C GLY A 131 -10.83 -13.17 29.34
N ASP A 132 -11.05 -13.80 28.18
CA ASP A 132 -10.74 -15.22 27.97
C ASP A 132 -9.26 -15.53 28.24
N PRO A 133 -8.94 -16.77 28.67
CA PRO A 133 -7.58 -17.23 28.67
C PRO A 133 -7.03 -17.27 27.24
N GLY A 134 -5.73 -17.12 27.13
CA GLY A 134 -5.07 -17.11 25.84
C GLY A 134 -3.61 -16.72 26.00
N ALA A 135 -2.80 -17.22 25.09
CA ALA A 135 -1.38 -16.92 25.06
C ALA A 135 -0.95 -16.49 23.65
N SER A 136 0.12 -15.71 23.59
CA SER A 136 0.75 -15.35 22.33
C SER A 136 2.26 -15.45 22.43
N VAL A 137 2.91 -16.01 21.41
CA VAL A 137 4.37 -16.13 21.32
C VAL A 137 4.83 -15.82 19.91
N PHE A 138 5.98 -15.18 19.80
CA PHE A 138 6.63 -14.88 18.52
C PHE A 138 7.88 -15.73 18.41
N PHE A 139 8.05 -16.35 17.25
CA PHE A 139 9.27 -17.03 16.87
C PHE A 139 9.94 -16.19 15.79
N THR A 140 11.13 -15.68 16.05
CA THR A 140 11.86 -14.76 15.18
C THR A 140 13.22 -15.34 14.82
N SER A 141 13.80 -14.87 13.73
CA SER A 141 15.14 -15.27 13.30
C SER A 141 15.98 -14.05 12.90
N PHE A 142 17.29 -14.14 13.07
CA PHE A 142 18.23 -13.15 12.48
C PHE A 142 18.25 -13.15 10.96
N GLU A 143 17.76 -14.22 10.34
CA GLU A 143 17.54 -14.31 8.90
C GLU A 143 16.21 -13.70 8.45
N ASP A 144 15.36 -13.23 9.38
CA ASP A 144 14.10 -12.58 9.03
C ASP A 144 14.34 -11.31 8.18
N PRO A 145 13.49 -11.03 7.17
CA PRO A 145 13.63 -9.83 6.33
C PRO A 145 13.65 -8.52 7.11
N VAL A 146 12.95 -8.43 8.24
CA VAL A 146 12.96 -7.23 9.10
C VAL A 146 14.34 -6.93 9.67
N VAL A 147 15.22 -7.93 9.74
CA VAL A 147 16.62 -7.80 10.14
C VAL A 147 17.49 -7.66 8.90
N THR A 148 17.45 -8.61 7.98
CA THR A 148 18.40 -8.73 6.86
C THR A 148 18.31 -7.57 5.86
N GLU A 149 17.13 -6.94 5.71
CA GLU A 149 16.96 -5.76 4.86
C GLU A 149 17.42 -4.45 5.53
N GLN A 150 17.61 -4.45 6.86
CA GLN A 150 17.83 -3.22 7.63
C GLN A 150 19.23 -3.17 8.25
N LEU A 151 19.77 -4.32 8.60
CA LEU A 151 21.02 -4.47 9.31
C LEU A 151 21.88 -5.52 8.61
N SER A 152 23.18 -5.27 8.58
CA SER A 152 24.19 -6.28 8.25
C SER A 152 25.00 -6.54 9.52
N PRO A 153 24.59 -7.53 10.36
CA PRO A 153 25.31 -7.79 11.59
C PRO A 153 26.71 -8.33 11.27
N ASN A 154 27.74 -7.56 11.61
CA ASN A 154 29.15 -7.97 11.46
C ASN A 154 29.64 -8.82 12.66
N ARG A 155 28.74 -9.24 13.53
CA ARG A 155 29.03 -9.98 14.76
C ARG A 155 28.00 -11.08 14.94
N LEU A 156 28.46 -12.22 15.45
CA LEU A 156 27.60 -13.33 15.86
C LEU A 156 27.19 -13.14 17.33
N PRO A 157 26.04 -13.70 17.77
CA PRO A 157 25.65 -13.66 19.18
C PRO A 157 26.64 -14.45 20.03
N HIS A 158 26.82 -13.99 21.27
CA HIS A 158 27.80 -14.60 22.18
C HIS A 158 27.24 -15.81 22.92
N VAL A 159 25.91 -15.85 23.10
CA VAL A 159 25.19 -16.92 23.81
C VAL A 159 24.08 -17.44 22.92
N VAL A 160 24.27 -18.67 22.44
CA VAL A 160 23.33 -19.40 21.59
C VAL A 160 23.24 -20.83 22.13
N ALA A 161 22.03 -21.30 22.36
CA ALA A 161 21.77 -22.67 22.77
C ALA A 161 21.97 -23.65 21.60
N ASP A 162 22.06 -24.95 21.90
CA ASP A 162 22.31 -26.00 20.89
C ASP A 162 21.22 -26.08 19.80
N ASP A 163 20.00 -25.70 20.13
CA ASP A 163 18.86 -25.61 19.21
C ASP A 163 18.83 -24.31 18.39
N GLY A 164 19.78 -23.40 18.62
CA GLY A 164 19.90 -22.12 17.94
C GLY A 164 19.18 -20.96 18.62
N LEU A 165 18.56 -21.16 19.79
CA LEU A 165 17.93 -20.09 20.55
C LEU A 165 18.98 -19.08 21.02
N VAL A 166 18.75 -17.81 20.72
CA VAL A 166 19.61 -16.68 21.08
C VAL A 166 19.15 -16.11 22.42
N GLU A 167 19.97 -16.30 23.45
CA GLU A 167 19.71 -15.77 24.79
C GLU A 167 20.36 -14.39 25.02
N ASP A 168 21.26 -13.98 24.12
CA ASP A 168 22.01 -12.73 24.19
C ASP A 168 21.09 -11.49 24.18
N PRO A 169 20.97 -10.72 25.29
CA PRO A 169 20.10 -9.55 25.36
C PRO A 169 20.49 -8.40 24.43
N GLU A 170 21.75 -8.35 23.97
CA GLU A 170 22.19 -7.39 22.95
C GLU A 170 21.52 -7.70 21.61
N PHE A 171 21.44 -8.98 21.23
CA PHE A 171 20.85 -9.41 19.98
C PHE A 171 19.33 -9.23 19.96
N HIS A 172 18.64 -9.46 21.09
CA HIS A 172 17.22 -9.07 21.22
C HIS A 172 17.01 -7.56 21.01
N ARG A 173 17.87 -6.71 21.59
CA ARG A 173 17.81 -5.24 21.37
C ARG A 173 18.14 -4.85 19.93
N LEU A 174 19.04 -5.58 19.27
CA LEU A 174 19.39 -5.37 17.88
C LEU A 174 18.21 -5.69 16.95
N TYR A 175 17.49 -6.78 17.21
CA TYR A 175 16.28 -7.14 16.49
C TYR A 175 15.19 -6.05 16.63
N GLU A 176 14.94 -5.58 17.85
CA GLU A 176 14.03 -4.45 18.11
C GLU A 176 14.46 -3.16 17.38
N HIS A 177 15.76 -2.93 17.28
CA HIS A 177 16.29 -1.81 16.51
C HIS A 177 16.01 -1.96 15.02
N ALA A 178 16.20 -3.15 14.45
CA ALA A 178 15.91 -3.44 13.05
C ALA A 178 14.45 -3.11 12.70
N GLN A 179 13.51 -3.55 13.56
CA GLN A 179 12.09 -3.25 13.38
C GLN A 179 11.79 -1.75 13.45
N ARG A 180 12.44 -1.00 14.35
CA ARG A 180 12.30 0.46 14.42
C ARG A 180 12.83 1.15 13.17
N VAL A 181 13.95 0.68 12.60
CA VAL A 181 14.50 1.19 11.33
C VAL A 181 13.52 0.91 10.19
N ALA A 182 12.99 -0.31 10.07
CA ALA A 182 11.98 -0.66 9.07
C ALA A 182 10.73 0.23 9.18
N ALA A 183 10.20 0.43 10.39
CA ALA A 183 9.06 1.31 10.64
C ALA A 183 9.36 2.78 10.27
N GLY A 184 10.58 3.24 10.53
CA GLY A 184 11.06 4.58 10.15
C GLY A 184 11.10 4.77 8.62
N LYS A 185 11.66 3.80 7.88
CA LYS A 185 11.66 3.81 6.41
C LYS A 185 10.23 3.89 5.85
N LEU A 186 9.30 3.10 6.39
CA LEU A 186 7.88 3.14 5.98
C LEU A 186 7.21 4.49 6.29
N LEU A 187 7.53 5.10 7.43
CA LEU A 187 7.04 6.43 7.78
C LEU A 187 7.54 7.50 6.79
N GLU A 188 8.82 7.46 6.44
CA GLU A 188 9.41 8.38 5.47
C GLU A 188 8.86 8.17 4.05
N LEU A 189 8.64 6.91 3.65
CA LEU A 189 7.97 6.60 2.39
C LEU A 189 6.58 7.24 2.36
N ARG A 190 5.78 7.04 3.42
CA ARG A 190 4.43 7.62 3.53
C ARG A 190 4.45 9.15 3.52
N ARG A 191 5.40 9.78 4.20
CA ARG A 191 5.59 11.24 4.19
C ARG A 191 5.90 11.74 2.79
N THR A 192 6.80 11.05 2.09
CA THR A 192 7.18 11.37 0.71
C THR A 192 5.97 11.22 -0.22
N THR A 193 5.26 10.09 -0.20
CA THR A 193 4.03 9.89 -0.99
C THR A 193 3.02 11.02 -0.78
N ARG A 194 2.78 11.41 0.47
CA ARG A 194 1.87 12.52 0.78
C ARG A 194 2.32 13.84 0.17
N LYS A 195 3.62 14.17 0.26
CA LYS A 195 4.15 15.41 -0.32
C LYS A 195 3.86 15.51 -1.83
N TYR A 196 4.02 14.42 -2.58
CA TYR A 196 3.70 14.37 -4.01
C TYR A 196 2.19 14.40 -4.28
N GLN A 197 1.37 13.81 -3.40
CA GLN A 197 -0.10 13.86 -3.54
C GLN A 197 -0.69 15.24 -3.26
N THR A 198 -0.10 16.00 -2.33
CA THR A 198 -0.64 17.29 -1.89
C THR A 198 -0.97 18.23 -3.05
N ILE A 199 -0.08 18.38 -4.03
CA ILE A 199 -0.34 19.30 -5.16
C ILE A 199 -1.47 18.78 -6.06
N THR A 200 -1.53 17.47 -6.28
CA THR A 200 -2.62 16.84 -7.07
C THR A 200 -3.96 17.04 -6.37
N ASP A 201 -4.00 16.92 -5.04
CA ASP A 201 -5.21 17.15 -4.25
C ASP A 201 -5.67 18.62 -4.33
N HIS A 202 -4.75 19.58 -4.32
CA HIS A 202 -5.09 21.00 -4.50
C HIS A 202 -5.66 21.27 -5.90
N HIS A 203 -5.02 20.76 -6.96
CA HIS A 203 -5.52 20.89 -8.32
C HIS A 203 -6.92 20.27 -8.49
N ARG A 204 -7.13 19.09 -7.91
CA ARG A 204 -8.43 18.42 -7.88
C ARG A 204 -9.48 19.27 -7.17
N ALA A 205 -9.15 19.87 -6.03
CA ALA A 205 -10.06 20.72 -5.27
C ALA A 205 -10.46 22.00 -6.02
N VAL A 206 -9.63 22.49 -6.94
CA VAL A 206 -9.96 23.63 -7.82
C VAL A 206 -10.87 23.21 -8.97
N LEU A 207 -10.62 22.05 -9.58
CA LEU A 207 -11.34 21.61 -10.78
C LEU A 207 -12.72 20.99 -10.48
N LEU A 208 -12.80 20.16 -9.44
CA LEU A 208 -14.02 19.41 -9.11
C LEU A 208 -15.26 20.28 -8.91
N PRO A 209 -15.21 21.43 -8.20
CA PRO A 209 -16.39 22.28 -8.02
C PRO A 209 -16.98 22.78 -9.35
N THR A 210 -16.13 23.12 -10.32
CA THR A 210 -16.60 23.54 -11.65
C THR A 210 -17.29 22.39 -12.38
N ARG A 211 -16.66 21.20 -12.37
CA ARG A 211 -17.23 19.98 -12.96
C ARG A 211 -18.58 19.62 -12.34
N GLU A 212 -18.65 19.60 -11.01
CA GLU A 212 -19.85 19.23 -10.26
C GLU A 212 -20.98 20.22 -10.51
N ARG A 213 -20.66 21.52 -10.59
CA ARG A 213 -21.64 22.55 -10.90
C ARG A 213 -22.21 22.42 -12.31
N ILE A 214 -21.37 22.18 -13.32
CA ILE A 214 -21.83 21.92 -14.70
C ILE A 214 -22.69 20.66 -14.78
N LEU A 215 -22.35 19.62 -14.00
CA LEU A 215 -23.08 18.36 -13.99
C LEU A 215 -24.46 18.45 -13.32
N THR A 216 -24.59 19.28 -12.28
CA THR A 216 -25.77 19.29 -11.40
C THR A 216 -26.72 20.46 -11.64
N ASP A 217 -26.21 21.60 -12.11
CA ASP A 217 -27.00 22.79 -12.41
C ASP A 217 -26.99 23.05 -13.93
N PRO A 218 -28.12 22.80 -14.63
CA PRO A 218 -28.23 23.04 -16.07
C PRO A 218 -27.97 24.49 -16.50
N THR A 219 -28.01 25.47 -15.59
CA THR A 219 -27.73 26.89 -15.87
C THR A 219 -26.25 27.26 -15.70
N ALA A 220 -25.46 26.39 -15.06
CA ALA A 220 -24.05 26.64 -14.83
C ALA A 220 -23.22 26.67 -16.12
N ILE A 221 -23.68 25.99 -17.16
CA ILE A 221 -23.03 25.97 -18.47
C ILE A 221 -22.99 27.37 -19.09
N ASP A 222 -23.99 28.22 -18.86
CA ASP A 222 -24.06 29.58 -19.39
C ASP A 222 -22.84 30.42 -18.92
N GLN A 223 -22.48 30.29 -17.64
CA GLN A 223 -21.30 30.95 -17.06
C GLN A 223 -20.01 30.35 -17.61
N TYR A 224 -19.96 29.03 -17.80
CA TYR A 224 -18.80 28.37 -18.38
C TYR A 224 -18.58 28.80 -19.84
N LEU A 225 -19.65 28.88 -20.64
CA LEU A 225 -19.61 29.34 -22.02
C LEU A 225 -19.19 30.80 -22.14
N THR A 226 -19.52 31.63 -21.16
CA THR A 226 -18.99 33.01 -21.08
C THR A 226 -17.45 33.02 -20.94
N LEU A 227 -16.87 32.03 -20.26
CA LEU A 227 -15.40 31.89 -20.18
C LEU A 227 -14.81 31.35 -21.50
N VAL A 228 -15.55 30.50 -22.22
CA VAL A 228 -15.18 29.96 -23.54
C VAL A 228 -15.18 31.07 -24.61
N TRP A 229 -16.17 31.96 -24.55
CA TRP A 229 -16.40 33.05 -25.48
C TRP A 229 -16.63 34.40 -24.76
N PRO A 230 -15.57 35.01 -24.16
CA PRO A 230 -15.71 36.25 -23.41
C PRO A 230 -16.28 37.41 -24.24
N ASP A 231 -15.89 37.47 -25.51
CA ASP A 231 -16.22 38.58 -26.42
C ASP A 231 -17.31 38.22 -27.45
N HIS A 232 -17.94 37.04 -27.34
CA HIS A 232 -18.90 36.52 -28.32
C HIS A 232 -20.21 36.04 -27.67
N PRO A 233 -21.05 36.97 -27.17
CA PRO A 233 -22.31 36.63 -26.50
C PRO A 233 -23.30 35.88 -27.41
N GLU A 234 -23.21 36.06 -28.74
CA GLU A 234 -24.02 35.34 -29.72
C GLU A 234 -23.80 33.82 -29.67
N HIS A 235 -22.57 33.37 -29.47
CA HIS A 235 -22.25 31.95 -29.32
C HIS A 235 -22.74 31.42 -27.98
N VAL A 236 -22.63 32.21 -26.91
CA VAL A 236 -23.16 31.85 -25.60
C VAL A 236 -24.68 31.65 -25.67
N GLN A 237 -25.43 32.58 -26.28
CA GLN A 237 -26.88 32.46 -26.41
C GLN A 237 -27.30 31.24 -27.23
N LEU A 238 -26.60 30.95 -28.32
CA LEU A 238 -26.87 29.79 -29.17
C LEU A 238 -26.71 28.47 -28.41
N TRP A 239 -25.60 28.31 -27.69
CA TRP A 239 -25.26 27.04 -27.01
C TRP A 239 -25.90 26.90 -25.63
N ALA A 240 -26.23 28.01 -24.96
CA ALA A 240 -27.01 28.00 -23.71
C ALA A 240 -28.51 27.80 -23.95
N GLY A 241 -29.01 27.89 -25.20
CA GLY A 241 -30.40 27.65 -25.54
C GLY A 241 -30.86 26.22 -25.23
N SER A 242 -32.15 26.04 -24.93
CA SER A 242 -32.71 24.74 -24.49
C SER A 242 -32.45 23.56 -25.42
N GLU A 243 -32.33 23.82 -26.73
CA GLU A 243 -32.07 22.78 -27.74
C GLU A 243 -30.62 22.27 -27.76
N ARG A 244 -29.64 23.13 -27.45
CA ARG A 244 -28.19 22.81 -27.57
C ARG A 244 -27.47 22.71 -26.23
N ARG A 245 -28.13 23.08 -25.14
CA ARG A 245 -27.58 23.11 -23.79
C ARG A 245 -27.02 21.77 -23.32
N GLU A 246 -27.73 20.68 -23.57
CA GLU A 246 -27.29 19.34 -23.18
C GLU A 246 -25.99 18.95 -23.89
N MET A 247 -25.92 19.20 -25.20
CA MET A 247 -24.68 19.02 -25.97
C MET A 247 -23.53 19.87 -25.43
N ALA A 248 -23.77 21.16 -25.16
CA ALA A 248 -22.75 22.06 -24.62
C ALA A 248 -22.21 21.56 -23.27
N THR A 249 -23.10 21.10 -22.39
CA THR A 249 -22.76 20.48 -21.10
C THR A 249 -21.92 19.22 -21.29
N ASP A 250 -22.33 18.34 -22.20
CA ASP A 250 -21.62 17.08 -22.46
C ASP A 250 -20.22 17.31 -23.06
N VAL A 251 -20.08 18.29 -23.96
CA VAL A 251 -18.79 18.69 -24.54
C VAL A 251 -17.89 19.33 -23.48
N ALA A 252 -18.43 20.21 -22.64
CA ALA A 252 -17.68 20.83 -21.54
C ALA A 252 -17.16 19.78 -20.54
N LEU A 253 -18.03 18.86 -20.10
CA LEU A 253 -17.64 17.78 -19.20
C LEU A 253 -16.61 16.85 -19.84
N PHE A 254 -16.79 16.52 -21.13
CA PHE A 254 -15.84 15.68 -21.86
C PHE A 254 -14.43 16.27 -21.87
N PHE A 255 -14.28 17.53 -22.25
CA PHE A 255 -12.96 18.16 -22.32
C PHE A 255 -12.36 18.49 -20.97
N LEU A 256 -13.19 18.80 -19.96
CA LEU A 256 -12.71 18.98 -18.58
C LEU A 256 -12.16 17.66 -18.02
N ASP A 257 -12.88 16.54 -18.22
CA ASP A 257 -12.44 15.21 -17.79
C ASP A 257 -11.21 14.75 -18.56
N ARG A 258 -11.14 15.04 -19.86
CA ARG A 258 -9.98 14.72 -20.70
C ARG A 258 -8.73 15.49 -20.26
N ALA A 259 -8.85 16.80 -20.07
CA ALA A 259 -7.74 17.65 -19.63
C ALA A 259 -7.23 17.21 -18.25
N TRP A 260 -8.13 16.83 -17.34
CA TRP A 260 -7.75 16.27 -16.04
C TRP A 260 -7.05 14.91 -16.15
N ALA A 261 -7.53 14.01 -17.02
CA ALA A 261 -6.90 12.72 -17.25
C ALA A 261 -5.48 12.87 -17.83
N ASP A 262 -5.31 13.76 -18.80
CA ASP A 262 -4.00 14.04 -19.42
C ASP A 262 -3.04 14.68 -18.40
N HIS A 263 -3.53 15.57 -17.53
CA HIS A 263 -2.76 16.12 -16.40
C HIS A 263 -2.29 15.02 -15.43
N LEU A 264 -3.19 14.12 -15.02
CA LEU A 264 -2.83 13.01 -14.14
C LEU A 264 -1.79 12.08 -14.76
N ASN A 265 -1.87 11.85 -16.08
CA ASN A 265 -0.88 11.07 -16.81
C ASN A 265 0.50 11.75 -16.78
N LEU A 266 0.56 13.05 -17.08
CA LEU A 266 1.80 13.82 -16.97
C LEU A 266 2.39 13.77 -15.56
N LEU A 267 1.57 13.92 -14.51
CA LEU A 267 2.05 13.83 -13.13
C LEU A 267 2.59 12.45 -12.79
N ALA A 268 1.97 11.38 -13.28
CA ALA A 268 2.46 10.02 -13.09
C ALA A 268 3.82 9.81 -13.76
N GLU A 269 3.94 10.16 -15.05
CA GLU A 269 5.20 10.08 -15.81
C GLU A 269 6.30 10.95 -15.19
N THR A 270 5.95 12.17 -14.79
CA THR A 270 6.89 13.09 -14.14
C THR A 270 7.40 12.49 -12.84
N ARG A 271 6.51 11.96 -11.99
CA ARG A 271 6.89 11.33 -10.72
C ARG A 271 7.80 10.12 -10.91
N GLU A 272 7.54 9.29 -11.91
CA GLU A 272 8.39 8.13 -12.22
C GLU A 272 9.79 8.56 -12.71
N GLY A 273 9.86 9.59 -13.56
CA GLY A 273 11.12 10.09 -14.12
C GLY A 273 11.91 11.05 -13.22
N ILE A 274 11.30 11.66 -12.20
CA ILE A 274 11.90 12.75 -11.40
C ILE A 274 13.18 12.31 -10.67
N HIS A 275 13.28 11.02 -10.33
CA HIS A 275 14.44 10.46 -9.62
C HIS A 275 15.73 10.50 -10.45
N LEU A 276 15.63 10.42 -11.78
CA LEU A 276 16.79 10.54 -12.67
C LEU A 276 17.32 11.98 -12.72
N ARG A 277 16.44 12.97 -12.48
CA ARG A 277 16.82 14.40 -12.43
C ARG A 277 17.53 14.81 -11.14
N ALA A 278 17.47 13.98 -10.09
CA ALA A 278 18.22 14.18 -8.84
C ALA A 278 19.75 14.19 -9.03
N LEU A 279 20.25 13.70 -10.18
CA LEU A 279 21.66 13.79 -10.57
C LEU A 279 22.14 15.24 -10.74
N GLY A 280 21.22 16.20 -10.94
CA GLY A 280 21.49 17.62 -11.18
C GLY A 280 21.56 18.52 -9.93
N ARG A 281 21.64 17.96 -8.70
CA ARG A 281 21.63 18.70 -7.41
C ARG A 281 20.36 19.51 -7.09
N GLN A 282 19.29 19.35 -7.86
CA GLN A 282 17.99 19.96 -7.56
C GLN A 282 17.14 19.01 -6.68
N ASN A 283 16.28 19.57 -5.84
CA ASN A 283 15.32 18.81 -5.05
C ASN A 283 14.20 18.26 -5.97
N PRO A 284 14.02 16.94 -6.08
CA PRO A 284 13.02 16.35 -6.97
C PRO A 284 11.59 16.81 -6.70
N LEU A 285 11.23 17.04 -5.43
CA LEU A 285 9.88 17.48 -5.07
C LEU A 285 9.59 18.89 -5.59
N ASP A 286 10.57 19.78 -5.52
CA ASP A 286 10.40 21.18 -5.97
C ASP A 286 10.26 21.23 -7.50
N GLU A 287 11.04 20.42 -8.22
CA GLU A 287 10.92 20.29 -9.67
C GLU A 287 9.59 19.66 -10.08
N PHE A 288 9.14 18.62 -9.37
CA PHE A 288 7.82 18.03 -9.59
C PHE A 288 6.70 19.07 -9.41
N ASN A 289 6.73 19.83 -8.31
CA ASN A 289 5.73 20.87 -8.05
C ASN A 289 5.76 21.96 -9.12
N ARG A 290 6.94 22.38 -9.57
CA ARG A 290 7.09 23.37 -10.65
C ARG A 290 6.44 22.91 -11.95
N ILE A 291 6.66 21.65 -12.34
CA ILE A 291 6.05 21.06 -13.55
C ILE A 291 4.53 20.94 -13.36
N ALA A 292 4.10 20.42 -12.20
CA ALA A 292 2.68 20.23 -11.90
C ALA A 292 1.90 21.56 -11.98
N ILE A 293 2.42 22.63 -11.36
CA ILE A 293 1.80 23.95 -11.37
C ILE A 293 1.74 24.50 -12.79
N GLY A 294 2.87 24.46 -13.53
CA GLY A 294 2.92 24.98 -14.89
C GLY A 294 1.98 24.26 -15.86
N ASP A 295 1.80 22.94 -15.72
CA ASP A 295 0.83 22.20 -16.52
C ASP A 295 -0.62 22.55 -16.11
N PHE A 296 -0.89 22.64 -14.81
CA PHE A 296 -2.23 22.95 -14.30
C PHE A 296 -2.72 24.36 -14.68
N GLU A 297 -1.82 25.35 -14.72
CA GLU A 297 -2.12 26.70 -15.20
C GLU A 297 -2.65 26.71 -16.65
N ASN A 298 -2.20 25.76 -17.48
CA ASN A 298 -2.62 25.64 -18.86
C ASN A 298 -3.83 24.71 -19.06
N LEU A 299 -4.12 23.83 -18.09
CA LEU A 299 -5.20 22.85 -18.16
C LEU A 299 -6.56 23.51 -18.44
N ALA A 300 -6.91 24.53 -17.66
CA ALA A 300 -8.19 25.22 -17.82
C ALA A 300 -8.30 25.87 -19.21
N SER A 301 -7.24 26.53 -19.66
CA SER A 301 -7.18 27.16 -20.98
C SER A 301 -7.33 26.14 -22.11
N HIS A 302 -6.69 24.98 -22.02
CA HIS A 302 -6.83 23.89 -23.00
C HIS A 302 -8.24 23.31 -23.03
N ALA A 303 -8.88 23.15 -21.87
CA ALA A 303 -10.26 22.69 -21.81
C ALA A 303 -11.21 23.70 -22.48
N LEU A 304 -11.09 24.99 -22.14
CA LEU A 304 -11.90 26.05 -22.72
C LEU A 304 -11.70 26.17 -24.24
N SER A 305 -10.45 26.12 -24.73
CA SER A 305 -10.18 26.17 -26.17
C SER A 305 -10.74 24.95 -26.91
N SER A 306 -10.61 23.76 -26.33
CA SER A 306 -11.13 22.53 -26.96
C SER A 306 -12.66 22.55 -27.07
N VAL A 307 -13.34 23.06 -26.04
CA VAL A 307 -14.80 23.28 -26.06
C VAL A 307 -15.16 24.29 -27.15
N ARG A 308 -14.48 25.44 -27.17
CA ARG A 308 -14.71 26.49 -28.18
C ARG A 308 -14.62 25.94 -29.59
N ASP A 309 -13.49 25.30 -29.89
CA ASP A 309 -13.16 24.90 -31.26
C ASP A 309 -14.09 23.78 -31.73
N THR A 310 -14.49 22.87 -30.83
CA THR A 310 -15.45 21.80 -31.12
C THR A 310 -16.85 22.34 -31.37
N LEU A 311 -17.34 23.20 -30.48
CA LEU A 311 -18.69 23.77 -30.61
C LEU A 311 -18.78 24.75 -31.79
N ALA A 312 -17.72 25.49 -32.12
CA ALA A 312 -17.70 26.36 -33.29
C ALA A 312 -17.77 25.60 -34.62
N GLN A 313 -17.32 24.34 -34.64
CA GLN A 313 -17.31 23.47 -35.83
C GLN A 313 -18.44 22.43 -35.82
N ALA A 314 -19.31 22.46 -34.80
CA ALA A 314 -20.38 21.49 -34.66
C ALA A 314 -21.40 21.61 -35.81
N PRO A 315 -21.72 20.52 -36.51
CA PRO A 315 -22.82 20.48 -37.47
C PRO A 315 -24.16 20.88 -36.82
N ASP A 316 -25.04 21.55 -37.56
CA ASP A 316 -26.35 21.98 -37.05
C ASP A 316 -27.27 20.82 -36.66
N ASP A 317 -27.05 19.63 -37.25
CA ASP A 317 -27.78 18.40 -37.00
C ASP A 317 -27.10 17.49 -35.96
N ALA A 318 -26.02 17.92 -35.32
CA ALA A 318 -25.34 17.14 -34.29
C ALA A 318 -26.21 17.00 -33.03
N THR A 319 -26.61 15.77 -32.71
CA THR A 319 -27.47 15.45 -31.56
C THR A 319 -26.75 14.81 -30.39
N ASP A 320 -25.53 14.28 -30.59
CA ASP A 320 -24.72 13.71 -29.53
C ASP A 320 -23.20 13.97 -29.70
N LEU A 321 -22.42 13.56 -28.70
CA LEU A 321 -20.96 13.63 -28.74
C LEU A 321 -20.33 12.88 -29.92
N VAL A 322 -20.96 11.79 -30.37
CA VAL A 322 -20.42 10.94 -31.45
C VAL A 322 -20.49 11.67 -32.78
N ALA A 323 -21.56 12.43 -33.03
CA ALA A 323 -21.69 13.32 -34.18
C ALA A 323 -20.58 14.38 -34.24
N LEU A 324 -20.01 14.75 -33.07
CA LEU A 324 -18.85 15.64 -32.95
C LEU A 324 -17.51 14.91 -32.99
N GLY A 325 -17.50 13.59 -33.25
CA GLY A 325 -16.29 12.76 -33.24
C GLY A 325 -15.75 12.46 -31.84
N LEU A 326 -16.47 12.83 -30.78
CA LEU A 326 -16.07 12.61 -29.39
C LEU A 326 -16.62 11.28 -28.88
N ARG A 327 -15.75 10.44 -28.32
CA ARG A 327 -16.12 9.12 -27.79
C ARG A 327 -15.68 8.98 -26.35
N ARG A 328 -16.65 8.68 -25.47
CA ARG A 328 -16.35 8.24 -24.10
C ARG A 328 -15.82 6.80 -24.12
N PRO A 329 -14.98 6.40 -23.15
CA PRO A 329 -14.54 5.01 -23.01
C PRO A 329 -15.75 4.06 -22.88
N SER A 330 -15.71 2.92 -23.56
CA SER A 330 -16.79 1.93 -23.51
C SER A 330 -16.83 1.16 -22.19
N SER A 331 -15.75 1.18 -21.41
CA SER A 331 -15.64 0.51 -20.11
C SER A 331 -14.60 1.21 -19.23
N THR A 332 -14.96 1.40 -17.96
CA THR A 332 -14.08 1.97 -16.94
C THR A 332 -13.94 0.99 -15.80
N TRP A 333 -12.70 0.71 -15.40
CA TRP A 333 -12.39 -0.20 -14.31
C TRP A 333 -11.74 0.58 -13.17
N THR A 334 -12.16 0.28 -11.95
CA THR A 334 -11.56 0.84 -10.75
C THR A 334 -10.78 -0.26 -10.04
N TYR A 335 -9.52 0.03 -9.69
CA TYR A 335 -8.66 -0.89 -8.96
C TYR A 335 -7.82 -0.13 -7.93
N ILE A 336 -7.36 -0.84 -6.91
CA ILE A 336 -6.44 -0.32 -5.90
C ILE A 336 -5.02 -0.61 -6.38
N VAL A 337 -4.17 0.42 -6.46
CA VAL A 337 -2.74 0.25 -6.75
C VAL A 337 -2.03 -0.11 -5.45
N THR A 338 -1.31 -1.23 -5.46
CA THR A 338 -0.48 -1.70 -4.33
C THR A 338 1.01 -1.43 -4.54
N ASP A 339 1.40 -0.91 -5.71
CA ASP A 339 2.79 -0.76 -6.10
C ASP A 339 3.49 0.37 -5.35
N ASN A 340 4.81 0.23 -5.22
CA ASN A 340 5.68 1.24 -4.63
C ASN A 340 6.11 2.23 -5.74
N PRO A 341 5.55 3.46 -5.78
CA PRO A 341 5.80 4.42 -6.86
C PRO A 341 7.23 4.98 -6.86
N PHE A 342 8.07 4.59 -5.89
CA PHE A 342 9.44 5.05 -5.72
C PHE A 342 10.49 3.96 -6.00
N GLY A 343 10.10 2.88 -6.69
CA GLY A 343 10.95 1.73 -7.01
C GLY A 343 11.35 0.86 -5.82
N SER A 344 11.99 -0.26 -6.10
CA SER A 344 12.56 -1.16 -5.10
C SER A 344 13.80 -0.52 -4.45
N GLU A 345 14.24 -0.96 -3.27
CA GLU A 345 15.50 -0.49 -2.69
C GLU A 345 16.70 -0.72 -3.64
N ALA A 346 16.61 -1.68 -4.55
CA ALA A 346 17.62 -1.94 -5.59
C ALA A 346 17.78 -0.76 -6.56
N ASP A 347 16.70 -0.06 -6.91
CA ASP A 347 16.75 1.11 -7.80
C ASP A 347 17.44 2.31 -7.11
N ARG A 348 17.27 2.43 -5.79
CA ARG A 348 17.98 3.42 -4.96
C ARG A 348 19.45 3.03 -4.74
N LEU A 349 19.75 1.73 -4.68
CA LEU A 349 21.11 1.20 -4.58
C LEU A 349 21.90 1.46 -5.87
N VAL A 350 21.27 1.34 -7.05
CA VAL A 350 21.88 1.72 -8.33
C VAL A 350 22.26 3.21 -8.35
N ALA A 351 21.43 4.07 -7.75
CA ALA A 351 21.75 5.49 -7.57
C ALA A 351 22.87 5.75 -6.54
N PHE A 352 23.02 4.90 -5.52
CA PHE A 352 24.12 4.98 -4.54
C PHE A 352 25.45 4.47 -5.10
N ILE A 353 25.45 3.35 -5.83
CA ILE A 353 26.63 2.75 -6.47
C ILE A 353 27.23 3.69 -7.54
N GLY A 354 26.38 4.41 -8.28
CA GLY A 354 26.84 5.44 -9.22
C GLY A 354 27.62 6.60 -8.57
N LYS A 355 27.42 6.82 -7.25
CA LYS A 355 28.13 7.85 -6.48
C LYS A 355 29.47 7.35 -5.92
N THR A 356 29.57 6.06 -5.60
CA THR A 356 30.81 5.44 -5.09
C THR A 356 31.85 5.22 -6.19
N ILE A 357 31.42 4.96 -7.44
CA ILE A 357 32.33 4.73 -8.58
C ILE A 357 32.98 6.05 -9.08
N ARG A 358 32.44 7.23 -8.75
CA ARG A 358 33.04 8.54 -9.11
C ARG A 358 33.88 9.20 -8.02
N GLY A 359 34.04 8.56 -6.86
CA GLY A 359 34.78 9.09 -5.72
C GLY A 359 36.19 8.51 -5.56
N ASN A 360 37.02 8.53 -6.61
CA ASN A 360 38.46 8.27 -6.45
C ASN A 360 39.29 9.05 -7.49
N ARG A 361 39.24 10.39 -7.40
CA ARG A 361 40.29 11.26 -7.91
C ARG A 361 40.73 12.15 -6.75
N GLN A 362 41.87 11.83 -6.15
CA GLN A 362 42.56 12.70 -5.21
C GLN A 362 42.90 14.02 -5.92
N PRO A 363 42.70 15.19 -5.29
CA PRO A 363 43.28 16.43 -5.78
C PRO A 363 44.78 16.43 -5.46
N ASN A 364 45.63 16.45 -6.50
CA ASN A 364 47.05 16.78 -6.36
C ASN A 364 47.18 18.23 -5.91
N ILE A 365 47.47 18.44 -4.64
CA ILE A 365 47.98 19.71 -4.11
C ILE A 365 49.45 19.76 -4.54
N THR A 366 49.80 20.74 -5.39
CA THR A 366 51.20 21.08 -5.66
C THR A 366 51.43 22.48 -5.10
N TYR A 367 52.34 22.60 -4.14
CA TYR A 367 52.85 23.89 -3.69
C TYR A 367 53.88 24.38 -4.70
N HIS A 368 53.63 25.54 -5.32
CA HIS A 368 54.62 26.57 -5.66
C HIS A 368 53.92 27.90 -5.91
#